data_AF-A0A0D7CN93-F1
#
_entry.id   AF-A0A0D7CN93-F1
#
_cell.length_a   1.000
_cell.length_b   1.000
_cell.length_c   1.000
_cell.angle_alpha   90.00
_cell.angle_beta   90.00
_cell.angle_gamma   90.00
#
_symmetry.space_group_name_H-M   'P 1'
#
loop_
_entity.id
_entity.type
_entity.pdbx_description
1 polymer ?
#
loop_
_entity_poly.entity_id
_entity_poly.type
_entity_poly.pdbx_seq_one_letter_code
_entity_poly.pdbx_strand_id
1 'polypeptide(L)'
;MGKAADVIRIARGEIGYREGFSGGHWNNHQRYSPAVPGLEWSQNQAWCATFVSWCAREAEVASLFPVTASVWTACDWFKSKGRYSTYPAIGAQVIYGRSANSHTGIVVAYDSTYITTVEGNTNANGSAEGDGVYLKRRRRRDAYVHGYGLPRYAEGVTTADPALKGKAGFTYKATASGPTTGGSHSGSGKAKTVTVKAGQTLGKIAASAGVSLAALLAINPQIKNQDLIHPGDKISIPDKGAKPPAKSKPMVSLSHIRAAAVRDPGLSQGGTTYPADVRHVEAALKAEGLLDSRWCDGAFGSMTRIAYANWQKRARVGGPPDGIPGIASLRLLSTKHGFTVKG
;
A
#
# COMPACT_ATOMS: atom_id res chain seq x y z
N MET A 1 -7.56 13.72 7.10
CA MET A 1 -6.63 12.79 7.78
C MET A 1 -5.42 13.60 8.21
N GLY A 2 -4.72 13.21 9.29
CA GLY A 2 -3.49 13.89 9.68
C GLY A 2 -2.36 13.65 8.68
N LYS A 3 -1.40 14.56 8.57
CA LYS A 3 -0.26 14.43 7.67
C LYS A 3 0.63 13.21 7.97
N ALA A 4 0.74 12.79 9.23
CA ALA A 4 1.41 11.53 9.57
C ALA A 4 0.72 10.30 8.93
N ALA A 5 -0.61 10.35 8.86
CA ALA A 5 -1.42 9.30 8.24
C ALA A 5 -1.23 9.26 6.72
N ASP A 6 -1.06 10.41 6.07
CA ASP A 6 -0.79 10.50 4.64
C ASP A 6 0.59 9.92 4.27
N VAL A 7 1.65 10.27 5.01
CA VAL A 7 2.99 9.68 4.83
C VAL A 7 2.93 8.15 4.92
N ILE A 8 2.22 7.61 5.90
CA ILE A 8 2.05 6.15 6.08
C ILE A 8 1.27 5.53 4.93
N ARG A 9 0.17 6.15 4.49
CA ARG A 9 -0.66 5.66 3.39
C ARG A 9 0.13 5.62 2.08
N ILE A 10 0.92 6.66 1.81
CA ILE A 10 1.80 6.72 0.64
C ILE A 10 2.86 5.62 0.72
N ALA A 11 3.60 5.53 1.82
CA ALA A 11 4.64 4.52 1.97
C ALA A 11 4.07 3.10 1.81
N ARG A 12 2.95 2.79 2.46
CA ARG A 12 2.30 1.47 2.33
C ARG A 12 1.81 1.18 0.91
N GLY A 13 1.42 2.20 0.14
CA GLY A 13 1.01 2.06 -1.26
C GLY A 13 2.14 1.58 -2.18
N GLU A 14 3.39 1.71 -1.72
CA GLU A 14 4.58 1.33 -2.48
C GLU A 14 5.05 -0.10 -2.20
N ILE A 15 4.50 -0.78 -1.18
CA ILE A 15 4.88 -2.16 -0.83
C ILE A 15 4.74 -3.07 -2.06
N GLY A 16 5.81 -3.78 -2.39
CA GLY A 16 5.89 -4.65 -3.56
C GLY A 16 6.47 -3.99 -4.81
N TYR A 17 6.74 -2.67 -4.79
CA TYR A 17 7.54 -2.02 -5.82
C TYR A 17 8.92 -2.67 -5.93
N ARG A 18 9.40 -2.82 -7.17
CA ARG A 18 10.72 -3.39 -7.52
C ARG A 18 11.57 -2.34 -8.24
N GLU A 19 12.85 -2.28 -7.90
CA GLU A 19 13.83 -1.51 -8.66
C GLU A 19 14.23 -2.23 -9.96
N GLY A 20 15.04 -1.58 -10.79
CA GLY A 20 15.56 -2.15 -12.02
C GLY A 20 16.45 -3.37 -11.75
N PHE A 21 16.44 -4.30 -12.71
CA PHE A 21 17.27 -5.49 -12.70
C PHE A 21 18.00 -5.59 -14.04
N SER A 22 19.33 -5.69 -14.00
CA SER A 22 20.17 -5.75 -15.21
C SER A 22 21.46 -6.49 -14.91
N GLY A 23 21.96 -7.26 -15.87
CA GLY A 23 23.23 -7.99 -15.72
C GLY A 23 23.25 -9.01 -14.57
N GLY A 24 22.07 -9.51 -14.14
CA GLY A 24 21.96 -10.48 -13.05
C GLY A 24 21.88 -9.89 -11.64
N HIS A 25 21.87 -8.55 -11.50
CA HIS A 25 21.83 -7.87 -10.21
C HIS A 25 20.78 -6.74 -10.19
N TRP A 26 20.32 -6.40 -8.98
CA TRP A 26 19.48 -5.21 -8.77
C TRP A 26 20.36 -3.98 -8.87
N ASN A 27 19.96 -3.04 -9.72
CA ASN A 27 20.85 -1.96 -10.14
C ASN A 27 20.50 -0.61 -9.49
N ASN A 28 19.63 -0.60 -8.47
CA ASN A 28 19.13 0.61 -7.81
C ASN A 28 18.48 1.63 -8.76
N HIS A 29 18.11 1.24 -9.98
CA HIS A 29 17.38 2.12 -10.89
C HIS A 29 15.91 2.17 -10.47
N GLN A 30 15.45 3.32 -9.97
CA GLN A 30 14.09 3.44 -9.45
C GLN A 30 13.41 4.79 -9.75
N ARG A 31 12.10 4.86 -9.48
CA ARG A 31 11.25 6.01 -9.85
C ARG A 31 11.28 7.19 -8.88
N TYR A 32 11.85 7.04 -7.71
CA TYR A 32 11.88 8.03 -6.62
C TYR A 32 12.97 9.09 -6.82
N SER A 33 14.21 8.73 -7.17
CA SER A 33 15.29 9.70 -7.41
C SER A 33 14.91 10.79 -8.43
N PRO A 34 14.41 10.46 -9.63
CA PRO A 34 13.99 11.49 -10.58
C PRO A 34 12.71 12.23 -10.16
N ALA A 35 11.97 11.72 -9.17
CA ALA A 35 10.75 12.35 -8.67
C ALA A 35 10.99 13.29 -7.47
N VAL A 36 12.20 13.32 -6.90
CA VAL A 36 12.54 14.22 -5.79
C VAL A 36 13.51 15.29 -6.29
N PRO A 37 13.06 16.55 -6.46
CA PRO A 37 13.93 17.63 -6.92
C PRO A 37 15.20 17.74 -6.07
N GLY A 38 16.35 17.74 -6.73
CA GLY A 38 17.68 17.81 -6.10
C GLY A 38 18.28 16.45 -5.72
N LEU A 39 17.57 15.34 -5.93
CA LEU A 39 18.07 13.97 -5.72
C LEU A 39 18.16 13.14 -7.00
N GLU A 40 18.02 13.75 -8.18
CA GLU A 40 18.10 13.06 -9.47
C GLU A 40 19.43 12.33 -9.63
N TRP A 41 20.52 12.95 -9.14
CA TRP A 41 21.87 12.39 -9.11
C TRP A 41 21.99 11.07 -8.33
N SER A 42 21.05 10.78 -7.43
CA SER A 42 21.07 9.55 -6.61
C SER A 42 20.52 8.32 -7.34
N GLN A 43 20.16 8.43 -8.62
CA GLN A 43 19.75 7.28 -9.41
C GLN A 43 20.86 6.22 -9.45
N ASN A 44 20.48 4.94 -9.38
CA ASN A 44 21.40 3.80 -9.29
C ASN A 44 22.25 3.76 -8.00
N GLN A 45 21.96 4.61 -7.01
CA GLN A 45 22.52 4.53 -5.66
C GLN A 45 21.51 3.89 -4.69
N ALA A 46 21.99 3.42 -3.53
CA ALA A 46 21.11 2.97 -2.46
C ALA A 46 20.07 4.05 -2.11
N TRP A 47 18.78 3.70 -2.13
CA TRP A 47 17.69 4.69 -2.22
C TRP A 47 16.72 4.66 -1.04
N CYS A 48 17.07 4.02 0.08
CA CYS A 48 16.22 3.97 1.26
C CYS A 48 15.86 5.37 1.82
N ALA A 49 16.82 6.32 1.86
CA ALA A 49 16.57 7.69 2.30
C ALA A 49 15.85 8.53 1.23
N THR A 50 16.17 8.32 -0.05
CA THR A 50 15.44 8.93 -1.18
C THR A 50 13.96 8.53 -1.15
N PHE A 51 13.65 7.27 -0.83
CA PHE A 51 12.28 6.79 -0.66
C PHE A 51 11.52 7.54 0.44
N VAL A 52 12.15 7.79 1.59
CA VAL A 52 11.53 8.56 2.68
C VAL A 52 11.32 10.02 2.25
N SER A 53 12.31 10.63 1.59
CA SER A 53 12.19 11.99 1.02
C SER A 53 11.03 12.10 0.03
N TRP A 54 10.88 11.09 -0.84
CA TRP A 54 9.77 10.99 -1.78
C TRP A 54 8.43 10.84 -1.07
N CYS A 55 8.31 9.96 -0.07
CA CYS A 55 7.08 9.80 0.71
C CYS A 55 6.66 11.11 1.40
N ALA A 56 7.62 11.85 1.96
CA ALA A 56 7.36 13.15 2.58
C ALA A 56 6.88 14.20 1.57
N ARG A 57 7.45 14.20 0.36
CA ARG A 57 7.02 15.08 -0.74
C ARG A 57 5.60 14.78 -1.20
N GLU A 58 5.30 13.52 -1.49
CA GLU A 58 3.95 13.11 -1.94
C GLU A 58 2.87 13.35 -0.87
N ALA A 59 3.27 13.37 0.41
CA ALA A 59 2.39 13.71 1.53
C ALA A 59 2.28 15.23 1.78
N GLU A 60 2.97 16.05 0.97
CA GLU A 60 3.06 17.52 1.09
C GLU A 60 3.63 17.97 2.44
N VAL A 61 4.60 17.22 2.96
CA VAL A 61 5.31 17.52 4.22
C VAL A 61 6.82 17.47 4.06
N ALA A 62 7.33 17.73 2.85
CA ALA A 62 8.76 17.74 2.56
C ALA A 62 9.55 18.66 3.53
N SER A 63 8.98 19.76 4.01
CA SER A 63 9.64 20.65 4.97
C SER A 63 9.82 20.07 6.38
N LEU A 64 9.12 18.98 6.70
CA LEU A 64 9.18 18.30 8.00
C LEU A 64 10.20 17.15 8.02
N PHE A 65 10.82 16.86 6.88
CA PHE A 65 11.85 15.86 6.67
C PHE A 65 13.07 16.49 5.97
N PRO A 66 14.26 15.90 6.07
CA PRO A 66 15.37 16.26 5.20
C PRO A 66 15.12 15.70 3.79
N VAL A 67 15.28 16.54 2.76
CA VAL A 67 15.36 16.07 1.36
C VAL A 67 16.78 15.57 1.13
N THR A 68 16.99 14.25 1.24
CA THR A 68 18.32 13.64 1.20
C THR A 68 18.32 12.19 0.72
N ALA A 69 19.42 11.77 0.10
CA ALA A 69 19.74 10.37 -0.17
C ALA A 69 20.61 9.72 0.94
N SER A 70 20.97 10.46 2.00
CA SER A 70 21.87 9.99 3.07
C SER A 70 21.13 9.77 4.39
N VAL A 71 21.25 8.56 4.95
CA VAL A 71 20.71 8.22 6.28
C VAL A 71 21.38 9.06 7.38
N TRP A 72 22.68 9.31 7.25
CA TRP A 72 23.42 10.13 8.21
C TRP A 72 22.94 11.57 8.20
N THR A 73 22.78 12.16 7.01
CA THR A 73 22.24 13.52 6.85
C THR A 73 20.82 13.60 7.43
N ALA A 74 20.01 12.55 7.26
CA ALA A 74 18.69 12.51 7.85
C ALA A 74 18.74 12.53 9.39
N CYS A 75 19.60 11.71 9.98
CA CYS A 75 19.81 11.67 11.43
C CYS A 75 20.28 13.01 11.99
N ASP A 76 21.30 13.61 11.38
CA ASP A 76 21.86 14.89 11.79
C ASP A 76 20.84 16.03 11.67
N TRP A 77 20.04 16.04 10.61
CA TRP A 77 18.96 17.02 10.45
C TRP A 77 17.91 16.92 11.57
N PHE A 78 17.45 15.73 11.94
CA PHE A 78 16.50 15.59 13.04
C PHE A 78 17.12 15.96 14.40
N LYS A 79 18.40 15.65 14.61
CA LYS A 79 19.14 16.04 15.82
C LYS A 79 19.26 17.56 15.92
N SER A 80 19.70 18.24 14.87
CA SER A 80 19.85 19.71 14.84
C SER A 80 18.52 20.45 15.04
N LYS A 81 17.39 19.84 14.68
CA LYS A 81 16.05 20.39 14.93
C LYS A 81 15.48 20.07 16.32
N GLY A 82 16.20 19.31 17.16
CA GLY A 82 15.68 18.81 18.44
C GLY A 82 14.49 17.86 18.27
N ARG A 83 14.47 17.11 17.16
CA ARG A 83 13.40 16.22 16.72
C ARG A 83 13.87 14.77 16.62
N TYR A 84 14.87 14.40 17.39
CA TYR A 84 15.41 13.04 17.47
C TYR A 84 14.98 12.38 18.79
N SER A 85 14.62 11.09 18.74
CA SER A 85 14.32 10.28 19.93
C SER A 85 14.88 8.87 19.77
N THR A 86 15.13 8.21 20.91
CA THR A 86 15.42 6.77 20.97
C THR A 86 14.14 5.91 21.02
N TYR A 87 12.96 6.53 20.97
CA TYR A 87 11.66 5.88 20.98
C TYR A 87 10.89 6.13 19.67
N PRO A 88 10.17 5.11 19.14
CA PRO A 88 9.39 5.24 17.93
C PRO A 88 8.21 6.20 18.09
N ALA A 89 7.78 6.71 16.94
CA ALA A 89 6.55 7.45 16.81
C ALA A 89 5.86 7.12 15.48
N ILE A 90 4.54 7.28 15.41
CA ILE A 90 3.78 7.06 14.18
C ILE A 90 4.18 8.11 13.14
N GLY A 91 4.54 7.65 11.93
CA GLY A 91 4.99 8.50 10.83
C GLY A 91 6.41 9.04 11.02
N ALA A 92 7.18 8.53 11.99
CA ALA A 92 8.58 8.86 12.17
C ALA A 92 9.46 8.18 11.12
N GLN A 93 10.61 8.78 10.84
CA GLN A 93 11.69 8.12 10.11
C GLN A 93 12.53 7.30 11.09
N VAL A 94 12.56 5.97 10.94
CA VAL A 94 13.48 5.12 11.71
C VAL A 94 14.87 5.18 11.09
N ILE A 95 15.91 5.21 11.93
CA ILE A 95 17.31 5.28 11.52
C ILE A 95 18.02 4.02 12.03
N TYR A 96 18.67 3.31 11.12
CA TYR A 96 19.40 2.07 11.41
C TYR A 96 20.91 2.23 11.22
N GLY A 97 21.66 1.40 11.94
CA GLY A 97 23.13 1.38 11.93
C GLY A 97 23.72 2.03 13.17
N ARG A 98 24.78 1.43 13.73
CA ARG A 98 25.44 1.94 14.95
C ARG A 98 25.84 3.41 14.82
N SER A 99 26.29 3.80 13.63
CA SER A 99 26.71 5.18 13.29
C SER A 99 25.68 5.97 12.48
N ALA A 100 24.39 5.56 12.51
CA ALA A 100 23.30 6.23 11.80
C ALA A 100 23.45 6.35 10.28
N ASN A 101 24.10 5.39 9.64
CA ASN A 101 24.50 5.50 8.23
C ASN A 101 24.02 4.33 7.36
N SER A 102 23.29 3.35 7.93
CA SER A 102 23.08 2.07 7.25
C SER A 102 21.75 1.99 6.48
N HIS A 103 20.62 2.27 7.14
CA HIS A 103 19.31 2.10 6.51
C HIS A 103 18.24 2.97 7.18
N THR A 104 17.10 3.16 6.52
CA THR A 104 15.99 3.96 7.05
C THR A 104 14.64 3.54 6.47
N GLY A 105 13.55 3.94 7.13
CA GLY A 105 12.18 3.72 6.68
C GLY A 105 11.17 4.51 7.47
N ILE A 106 9.88 4.30 7.20
CA ILE A 106 8.77 5.00 7.86
C ILE A 106 8.10 4.08 8.86
N VAL A 107 7.99 4.52 10.12
CA VAL A 107 7.29 3.80 11.18
C VAL A 107 5.78 3.87 10.96
N VAL A 108 5.15 2.72 10.73
CA VAL A 108 3.70 2.60 10.51
C VAL A 108 2.95 2.04 11.71
N ALA A 109 3.64 1.32 12.60
CA ALA A 109 3.11 0.88 13.88
C ALA A 109 4.23 0.57 14.88
N TYR A 110 3.90 0.53 16.16
CA TYR A 110 4.78 0.00 17.20
C TYR A 110 3.98 -0.56 18.36
N ASP A 111 4.54 -1.54 19.04
CA ASP A 111 4.06 -2.07 20.32
C ASP A 111 5.17 -1.93 21.39
N SER A 112 5.03 -2.63 22.51
CA SER A 112 6.03 -2.64 23.59
C SER A 112 7.39 -3.21 23.17
N THR A 113 7.40 -4.04 22.13
CA THR A 113 8.54 -4.89 21.74
C THR A 113 9.01 -4.62 20.32
N TYR A 114 8.10 -4.32 19.40
CA TYR A 114 8.37 -4.22 17.97
C TYR A 114 7.99 -2.85 17.39
N ILE A 115 8.69 -2.51 16.31
CA ILE A 115 8.26 -1.54 15.31
C ILE A 115 7.86 -2.28 14.04
N THR A 116 6.87 -1.75 13.34
CA THR A 116 6.56 -2.09 11.97
C THR A 116 6.81 -0.88 11.10
N THR A 117 7.53 -1.08 10.00
CA THR A 117 8.03 -0.03 9.13
C THR A 117 7.76 -0.37 7.68
N VAL A 118 7.68 0.66 6.84
CA VAL A 118 7.76 0.52 5.38
C VAL A 118 9.09 1.09 4.92
N GLU A 119 9.86 0.29 4.20
CA GLU A 119 11.25 0.54 3.84
C GLU A 119 11.45 0.31 2.35
N GLY A 120 12.07 1.27 1.68
CA GLY A 120 12.57 1.13 0.31
C GLY A 120 14.03 0.68 0.30
N ASN A 121 14.47 0.13 -0.83
CA ASN A 121 15.80 -0.46 -1.01
C ASN A 121 16.11 -1.50 0.08
N THR A 122 15.16 -2.40 0.30
CA THR A 122 15.33 -3.57 1.16
C THR A 122 14.76 -4.79 0.44
N ASN A 123 14.75 -5.93 1.12
CA ASN A 123 14.31 -7.21 0.58
C ASN A 123 13.61 -8.04 1.67
N ALA A 124 13.00 -9.16 1.28
CA ALA A 124 12.35 -10.07 2.21
C ALA A 124 13.34 -10.74 3.17
N ASN A 125 14.51 -11.16 2.67
CA ASN A 125 15.41 -12.11 3.33
C ASN A 125 16.49 -11.45 4.22
N GLY A 126 16.59 -10.12 4.22
CA GLY A 126 17.59 -9.37 4.98
C GLY A 126 18.98 -9.28 4.34
N SER A 127 19.12 -9.53 3.03
CA SER A 127 20.42 -9.32 2.33
C SER A 127 20.78 -7.83 2.27
N ALA A 128 22.06 -7.52 2.02
CA ALA A 128 22.53 -6.14 1.86
C ALA A 128 22.03 -5.46 0.57
N GLU A 129 21.73 -6.26 -0.46
CA GLU A 129 21.20 -5.77 -1.74
C GLU A 129 19.68 -5.61 -1.65
N GLY A 130 19.20 -4.37 -1.62
CA GLY A 130 17.79 -4.06 -1.69
C GLY A 130 17.21 -4.39 -3.06
N ASP A 131 15.96 -4.86 -3.11
CA ASP A 131 15.29 -5.22 -4.36
C ASP A 131 13.89 -4.60 -4.49
N GLY A 132 13.49 -3.75 -3.54
CA GLY A 132 12.17 -3.13 -3.55
C GLY A 132 11.74 -2.48 -2.25
N VAL A 133 10.43 -2.30 -2.13
CA VAL A 133 9.77 -1.74 -0.94
C VAL A 133 9.01 -2.83 -0.17
N TYR A 134 9.24 -2.89 1.14
CA TYR A 134 8.69 -3.93 2.00
C TYR A 134 8.16 -3.41 3.32
N LEU A 135 7.19 -4.15 3.85
CA LEU A 135 6.83 -4.07 5.27
C LEU A 135 7.86 -4.88 6.08
N LYS A 136 8.46 -4.25 7.08
CA LYS A 136 9.42 -4.91 7.98
C LYS A 136 8.93 -4.81 9.42
N ARG A 137 9.21 -5.84 10.20
CA ARG A 137 8.96 -5.87 11.65
C ARG A 137 10.27 -6.18 12.36
N ARG A 138 10.73 -5.26 13.21
CA ARG A 138 11.98 -5.39 13.96
C ARG A 138 11.76 -5.03 15.42
N ARG A 139 12.61 -5.54 16.31
CA ARG A 139 12.59 -5.11 17.73
C ARG A 139 12.89 -3.62 17.80
N ARG A 140 12.05 -2.85 18.50
CA ARG A 140 12.15 -1.37 18.52
C ARG A 140 13.32 -0.83 19.36
N ARG A 141 13.94 -1.69 20.17
CA ARG A 141 15.12 -1.41 21.01
C ARG A 141 16.32 -2.31 20.64
N ASP A 142 16.35 -2.78 19.39
CA ASP A 142 17.50 -3.52 18.88
C ASP A 142 18.74 -2.62 18.81
N ALA A 143 19.94 -3.16 19.03
CA ALA A 143 21.19 -2.41 18.95
C ALA A 143 21.45 -1.82 17.54
N TYR A 144 20.83 -2.39 16.51
CA TYR A 144 20.88 -1.87 15.15
C TYR A 144 19.92 -0.69 14.90
N VAL A 145 18.92 -0.49 15.76
CA VAL A 145 18.05 0.70 15.72
C VAL A 145 18.80 1.86 16.39
N HIS A 146 19.28 2.81 15.60
CA HIS A 146 19.97 3.99 16.13
C HIS A 146 18.97 4.91 16.85
N GLY A 147 17.82 5.15 16.22
CA GLY A 147 16.74 5.96 16.77
C GLY A 147 15.75 6.42 15.71
N TYR A 148 15.06 7.53 15.99
CA TYR A 148 13.89 7.97 15.25
C TYR A 148 13.90 9.48 15.07
N GLY A 149 13.70 9.93 13.84
CA GLY A 149 13.37 11.30 13.50
C GLY A 149 11.87 11.54 13.58
N LEU A 150 11.45 12.56 14.34
CA LEU A 150 10.05 12.85 14.65
C LEU A 150 9.61 14.13 13.91
N PRO A 151 9.00 14.05 12.72
CA PRO A 151 8.51 15.21 11.98
C PRO A 151 7.53 16.04 12.80
N ARG A 152 7.57 17.38 12.68
CA ARG A 152 6.69 18.30 13.41
C ARG A 152 5.34 18.44 12.69
N TYR A 153 4.57 17.37 12.66
CA TYR A 153 3.20 17.39 12.15
C TYR A 153 2.33 18.37 12.96
N ALA A 154 1.41 19.06 12.28
CA ALA A 154 0.54 20.05 12.91
C ALA A 154 -0.40 19.43 13.96
N GLU A 155 -0.87 18.21 13.70
CA GLU A 155 -1.67 17.40 14.64
C GLU A 155 -0.86 16.82 15.82
N GLY A 156 0.45 17.05 15.85
CA GLY A 156 1.36 16.47 16.81
C GLY A 156 1.78 15.03 16.45
N VAL A 157 2.59 14.45 17.34
CA VAL A 157 3.24 13.15 17.12
C VAL A 157 2.82 12.16 18.20
N THR A 158 2.26 11.01 17.80
CA THR A 158 2.01 9.90 18.73
C THR A 158 3.28 9.08 18.90
N THR A 159 3.84 9.06 20.11
CA THR A 159 5.14 8.47 20.41
C THR A 159 5.10 7.60 21.67
N ALA A 160 6.00 6.63 21.73
CA ALA A 160 6.25 5.87 22.95
C ALA A 160 7.36 6.45 23.83
N ASP A 161 7.85 7.66 23.54
CA ASP A 161 8.85 8.35 24.35
C ASP A 161 8.23 8.86 25.67
N PRO A 162 8.58 8.25 26.83
CA PRO A 162 8.03 8.70 28.11
C PRO A 162 8.48 10.12 28.48
N ALA A 163 9.63 10.59 27.98
CA ALA A 163 10.15 11.94 28.26
C ALA A 163 9.38 13.04 27.51
N LEU A 164 8.52 12.66 26.56
CA LEU A 164 7.64 13.56 25.81
C LEU A 164 6.19 13.54 26.32
N LYS A 165 5.87 12.74 27.34
CA LYS A 165 4.54 12.69 27.95
C LYS A 165 4.15 14.06 28.51
N GLY A 166 2.99 14.58 28.10
CA GLY A 166 2.47 15.87 28.54
C GLY A 166 3.10 17.10 27.87
N LYS A 167 4.08 16.92 26.96
CA LYS A 167 4.66 18.03 26.19
C LYS A 167 3.76 18.38 25.01
N ALA A 168 3.61 19.68 24.75
CA ALA A 168 2.83 20.19 23.62
C ALA A 168 3.31 19.59 22.29
N GLY A 169 2.36 19.20 21.43
CA GLY A 169 2.64 18.57 20.14
C GLY A 169 3.02 17.09 20.22
N PHE A 170 2.96 16.46 21.40
CA PHE A 170 3.21 15.02 21.57
C PHE A 170 2.05 14.34 22.29
N THR A 171 1.71 13.13 21.83
CA THR A 171 0.78 12.23 22.50
C THR A 171 1.54 10.96 22.88
N TYR A 172 1.69 10.72 24.18
CA TYR A 172 2.31 9.48 24.65
C TYR A 172 1.35 8.30 24.51
N LYS A 173 1.79 7.25 23.81
CA LYS A 173 1.15 5.94 23.82
C LYS A 173 2.20 4.83 23.81
N ALA A 174 2.07 3.86 24.70
CA ALA A 174 2.96 2.69 24.75
C ALA A 174 2.90 1.85 23.47
N THR A 175 1.72 1.78 22.85
CA THR A 175 1.46 1.12 21.58
C THR A 175 0.67 2.04 20.67
N ALA A 176 0.93 2.00 19.36
CA ALA A 176 0.16 2.75 18.39
C ALA A 176 0.25 2.10 17.00
N SER A 177 -0.72 2.38 16.16
CA SER A 177 -0.72 1.97 14.75
C SER A 177 -1.27 3.12 13.92
N GLY A 178 -0.57 3.46 12.84
CA GLY A 178 -1.07 4.36 11.82
C GLY A 178 -2.08 3.68 10.92
N PRO A 179 -2.66 4.40 9.94
CA PRO A 179 -3.66 3.83 9.05
C PRO A 179 -3.08 2.63 8.29
N THR A 180 -3.89 1.57 8.16
CA THR A 180 -3.62 0.45 7.28
C THR A 180 -4.09 0.78 5.86
N THR A 181 -3.60 0.06 4.85
CA THR A 181 -4.01 0.20 3.44
C THR A 181 -5.43 -0.29 3.14
N GLY A 182 -6.34 -0.15 4.12
CA GLY A 182 -7.76 -0.46 3.99
C GLY A 182 -8.58 0.56 4.75
N GLY A 183 -8.99 1.63 4.06
CA GLY A 183 -10.14 2.45 4.41
C GLY A 183 -10.02 3.33 5.67
N SER A 184 -10.15 4.65 5.47
CA SER A 184 -10.65 5.57 6.47
C SER A 184 -11.95 5.02 7.08
N HIS A 185 -11.96 4.56 8.32
CA HIS A 185 -13.12 4.68 9.22
C HIS A 185 -12.64 4.83 10.66
N SER A 186 -13.12 5.91 11.26
CA SER A 186 -12.82 6.41 12.60
C SER A 186 -13.20 5.42 13.71
N GLY A 187 -12.38 5.34 14.76
CA GLY A 187 -12.77 4.91 16.12
C GLY A 187 -12.88 3.40 16.39
N SER A 188 -11.88 2.82 17.04
CA SER A 188 -12.00 1.51 17.69
C SER A 188 -12.73 1.64 19.04
N GLY A 189 -14.06 1.54 19.02
CA GLY A 189 -14.78 0.95 20.14
C GLY A 189 -14.55 -0.57 20.13
N LYS A 190 -14.40 -1.22 21.29
CA LYS A 190 -14.34 -2.68 21.36
C LYS A 190 -15.64 -3.25 20.75
N ALA A 191 -15.52 -4.03 19.67
CA ALA A 191 -16.66 -4.76 19.11
C ALA A 191 -17.32 -5.60 20.20
N LYS A 192 -18.63 -5.41 20.43
CA LYS A 192 -19.40 -6.22 21.37
C LYS A 192 -19.58 -7.62 20.78
N THR A 193 -19.36 -8.67 21.56
CA THR A 193 -19.57 -10.08 21.12
C THR A 193 -20.88 -10.61 21.70
N VAL A 194 -21.67 -11.30 20.88
CA VAL A 194 -22.91 -12.00 21.26
C VAL A 194 -22.70 -13.52 21.12
N THR A 195 -23.19 -14.28 22.10
CA THR A 195 -23.25 -15.74 22.02
C THR A 195 -24.58 -16.16 21.38
N VAL A 196 -24.54 -16.95 20.31
CA VAL A 196 -25.72 -17.47 19.62
C VAL A 196 -26.54 -18.33 20.57
N LYS A 197 -27.85 -18.09 20.62
CA LYS A 197 -28.82 -18.92 21.36
C LYS A 197 -29.57 -19.86 20.41
N ALA A 198 -30.16 -20.93 20.95
CA ALA A 198 -31.05 -21.82 20.20
C ALA A 198 -32.12 -21.04 19.41
N GLY A 199 -32.23 -21.31 18.11
CA GLY A 199 -33.19 -20.65 17.22
C GLY A 199 -32.78 -19.24 16.71
N GLN A 200 -31.59 -18.74 17.05
CA GLN A 200 -31.05 -17.52 16.45
C GLN A 200 -30.41 -17.78 15.09
N THR A 201 -30.61 -16.84 14.17
CA THR A 201 -29.95 -16.76 12.86
C THR A 201 -29.10 -15.49 12.81
N LEU A 202 -28.07 -15.43 11.96
CA LEU A 202 -27.27 -14.20 11.78
C LEU A 202 -28.11 -12.99 11.38
N GLY A 203 -29.16 -13.17 10.57
CA GLY A 203 -30.10 -12.11 10.20
C GLY A 203 -30.82 -11.49 11.41
N LYS A 204 -31.38 -12.33 12.30
CA LYS A 204 -32.01 -11.88 13.57
C LYS A 204 -31.02 -11.19 14.51
N ILE A 205 -29.78 -11.67 14.57
CA ILE A 205 -28.71 -11.06 15.37
C ILE A 205 -28.36 -9.67 14.82
N ALA A 206 -28.17 -9.55 13.50
CA ALA A 206 -27.89 -8.30 12.82
C ALA A 206 -29.02 -7.28 13.03
N ALA A 207 -30.28 -7.70 12.85
CA ALA A 207 -31.46 -6.85 13.02
C ALA A 207 -31.59 -6.34 14.47
N SER A 208 -31.41 -7.22 15.47
CA SER A 208 -31.44 -6.85 16.89
C SER A 208 -30.32 -5.86 17.26
N ALA A 209 -29.15 -6.03 16.65
CA ALA A 209 -28.02 -5.12 16.82
C ALA A 209 -28.14 -3.81 16.04
N GLY A 210 -29.12 -3.67 15.13
CA GLY A 210 -29.28 -2.49 14.27
C GLY A 210 -28.16 -2.34 13.22
N VAL A 211 -27.65 -3.47 12.70
CA VAL A 211 -26.57 -3.53 11.70
C VAL A 211 -27.00 -4.40 10.52
N SER A 212 -26.36 -4.22 9.35
CA SER A 212 -26.65 -5.09 8.20
C SER A 212 -26.00 -6.47 8.38
N LEU A 213 -26.64 -7.52 7.83
CA LEU A 213 -26.06 -8.87 7.79
C LEU A 213 -24.69 -8.87 7.10
N ALA A 214 -24.51 -8.07 6.04
CA ALA A 214 -23.23 -7.93 5.34
C ALA A 214 -22.13 -7.32 6.22
N ALA A 215 -22.44 -6.28 7.00
CA ALA A 215 -21.49 -5.69 7.94
C ALA A 215 -21.15 -6.67 9.08
N LEU A 216 -22.14 -7.47 9.51
CA LEU A 216 -21.95 -8.52 10.50
C LEU A 216 -21.00 -9.62 9.97
N LEU A 217 -21.25 -10.17 8.78
CA LEU A 217 -20.39 -11.19 8.17
C LEU A 217 -18.97 -10.69 7.90
N ALA A 218 -18.80 -9.43 7.50
CA ALA A 218 -17.50 -8.85 7.19
C ALA A 218 -16.51 -8.87 8.39
N ILE A 219 -17.01 -8.76 9.62
CA ILE A 219 -16.18 -8.81 10.83
C ILE A 219 -16.18 -10.19 11.51
N ASN A 220 -16.85 -11.17 10.90
CA ASN A 220 -16.88 -12.56 11.35
C ASN A 220 -16.38 -13.52 10.25
N PRO A 221 -15.14 -13.37 9.76
CA PRO A 221 -14.59 -14.20 8.68
C PRO A 221 -14.46 -15.69 9.05
N GLN A 222 -14.58 -16.03 10.33
CA GLN A 222 -14.66 -17.42 10.80
C GLN A 222 -15.95 -18.13 10.34
N ILE A 223 -17.00 -17.38 9.99
CA ILE A 223 -18.28 -17.93 9.52
C ILE A 223 -18.19 -18.12 8.02
N LYS A 224 -17.95 -19.36 7.59
CA LYS A 224 -17.85 -19.70 6.17
C LYS A 224 -19.22 -19.94 5.51
N ASN A 225 -20.19 -20.41 6.29
CA ASN A 225 -21.56 -20.62 5.86
C ASN A 225 -22.51 -19.83 6.77
N GLN A 226 -23.17 -18.81 6.22
CA GLN A 226 -24.05 -17.90 6.97
C GLN A 226 -25.30 -18.60 7.53
N ASP A 227 -25.68 -19.73 6.94
CA ASP A 227 -26.87 -20.50 7.32
C ASP A 227 -26.56 -21.59 8.36
N LEU A 228 -25.27 -21.80 8.69
CA LEU A 228 -24.80 -22.83 9.60
C LEU A 228 -24.08 -22.20 10.81
N ILE A 229 -24.87 -21.71 11.77
CA ILE A 229 -24.40 -21.31 13.11
C ILE A 229 -25.05 -22.18 14.18
N HIS A 230 -24.34 -22.40 15.28
CA HIS A 230 -24.79 -23.24 16.38
C HIS A 230 -24.94 -22.45 17.69
N PRO A 231 -25.87 -22.84 18.58
CA PRO A 231 -25.93 -22.27 19.92
C PRO A 231 -24.57 -22.39 20.62
N GLY A 232 -24.09 -21.29 21.18
CA GLY A 232 -22.74 -21.19 21.75
C GLY A 232 -21.72 -20.46 20.88
N ASP A 233 -21.98 -20.30 19.58
CA ASP A 233 -21.08 -19.56 18.68
C ASP A 233 -20.94 -18.09 19.11
N LYS A 234 -19.72 -17.56 19.00
CA LYS A 234 -19.43 -16.16 19.33
C LYS A 234 -19.41 -15.31 18.06
N ILE A 235 -20.34 -14.36 17.99
CA ILE A 235 -20.52 -13.44 16.87
C ILE A 235 -20.11 -12.03 17.31
N SER A 236 -19.13 -11.46 16.64
CA SER A 236 -18.74 -10.06 16.82
C SER A 236 -19.79 -9.16 16.18
N ILE A 237 -20.26 -8.15 16.90
CA ILE A 237 -21.24 -7.17 16.43
C ILE A 237 -20.50 -5.87 16.08
N PRO A 238 -20.64 -5.36 14.84
CA PRO A 238 -20.08 -4.06 14.46
C PRO A 238 -20.84 -2.92 15.15
N ASP A 239 -20.21 -1.75 15.26
CA ASP A 239 -20.88 -0.58 15.82
C ASP A 239 -22.10 -0.18 14.97
N LYS A 240 -23.16 0.33 15.63
CA LYS A 240 -24.38 0.81 14.96
C LYS A 240 -24.00 1.89 13.94
N GLY A 241 -24.34 1.68 12.67
CA GLY A 241 -23.98 2.57 11.57
C GLY A 241 -22.77 2.13 10.73
N ALA A 242 -22.15 0.99 11.04
CA ALA A 242 -21.12 0.39 10.18
C ALA A 242 -21.69 0.10 8.77
N LYS A 243 -21.24 0.89 7.80
CA LYS A 243 -21.62 0.73 6.38
C LYS A 243 -21.03 -0.59 5.86
N PRO A 244 -21.76 -1.36 5.03
CA PRO A 244 -21.19 -2.55 4.39
C PRO A 244 -19.87 -2.19 3.69
N PRO A 245 -18.84 -3.06 3.73
CA PRO A 245 -17.63 -2.80 2.97
C PRO A 245 -17.99 -2.56 1.50
N ALA A 246 -17.56 -1.42 0.96
CA ALA A 246 -17.72 -1.14 -0.46
C ALA A 246 -17.06 -2.27 -1.25
N LYS A 247 -17.76 -2.81 -2.27
CA LYS A 247 -17.19 -3.82 -3.16
C LYS A 247 -15.82 -3.33 -3.63
N SER A 248 -14.76 -4.07 -3.30
CA SER A 248 -13.41 -3.73 -3.75
C SER A 248 -13.37 -3.76 -5.27
N LYS A 249 -12.75 -2.74 -5.88
CA LYS A 249 -12.53 -2.71 -7.33
C LYS A 249 -11.65 -3.92 -7.71
N PRO A 250 -11.94 -4.63 -8.81
CA PRO A 250 -11.10 -5.71 -9.28
C PRO A 250 -9.66 -5.22 -9.52
N MET A 251 -8.66 -6.04 -9.22
CA MET A 251 -7.25 -5.70 -9.42
C MET A 251 -6.69 -6.48 -10.60
N VAL A 252 -6.16 -5.77 -11.59
CA VAL A 252 -5.58 -6.31 -12.81
C VAL A 252 -4.06 -6.19 -12.75
N SER A 253 -3.33 -7.28 -13.02
CA SER A 253 -1.87 -7.25 -13.04
C SER A 253 -1.33 -6.83 -14.39
N LEU A 254 -0.49 -5.79 -14.44
CA LEU A 254 0.17 -5.36 -15.67
C LEU A 254 1.02 -6.47 -16.28
N SER A 255 1.73 -7.26 -15.45
CA SER A 255 2.55 -8.38 -15.93
C SER A 255 1.72 -9.46 -16.61
N HIS A 256 0.55 -9.80 -16.04
CA HIS A 256 -0.37 -10.77 -16.63
C HIS A 256 -0.92 -10.27 -17.96
N ILE A 257 -1.36 -9.01 -18.00
CA ILE A 257 -1.92 -8.41 -19.21
C ILE A 257 -0.86 -8.31 -20.32
N ARG A 258 0.39 -7.97 -20.00
CA ARG A 258 1.48 -7.98 -20.97
C ARG A 258 1.78 -9.38 -21.50
N ALA A 259 1.84 -10.38 -20.61
CA ALA A 259 2.06 -11.76 -21.01
C ALA A 259 0.95 -12.27 -21.94
N ALA A 260 -0.32 -11.96 -21.63
CA ALA A 260 -1.46 -12.27 -22.49
C ALA A 260 -1.37 -11.56 -23.84
N ALA A 261 -1.08 -10.26 -23.86
CA ALA A 261 -0.99 -9.46 -25.09
C ALA A 261 0.12 -9.91 -26.05
N VAL A 262 1.17 -10.54 -25.52
CA VAL A 262 2.25 -11.12 -26.31
C VAL A 262 1.90 -12.53 -26.79
N ARG A 263 1.32 -13.38 -25.93
CA ARG A 263 1.12 -14.81 -26.19
C ARG A 263 -0.16 -15.12 -26.95
N ASP A 264 -1.29 -14.54 -26.53
CA ASP A 264 -2.63 -14.95 -26.98
C ASP A 264 -2.89 -14.75 -28.48
N PRO A 265 -2.37 -13.71 -29.17
CA PRO A 265 -2.55 -13.55 -30.61
C PRO A 265 -2.00 -14.72 -31.46
N GLY A 266 -1.08 -15.51 -30.91
CA GLY A 266 -0.49 -16.68 -31.57
C GLY A 266 -1.12 -18.02 -31.17
N LEU A 267 -2.12 -18.03 -30.29
CA LEU A 267 -2.80 -19.27 -29.87
C LEU A 267 -3.91 -19.66 -30.86
N SER A 268 -4.27 -20.94 -30.87
CA SER A 268 -5.49 -21.40 -31.53
C SER A 268 -6.71 -20.74 -30.88
N GLN A 269 -7.80 -20.66 -31.64
CA GLN A 269 -9.05 -20.06 -31.16
C GLN A 269 -9.52 -20.73 -29.86
N GLY A 270 -9.75 -19.92 -28.81
CA GLY A 270 -10.07 -20.38 -27.46
C GLY A 270 -8.88 -20.49 -26.50
N GLY A 271 -7.64 -20.28 -26.98
CA GLY A 271 -6.46 -20.18 -26.12
C GLY A 271 -6.41 -18.85 -25.36
N THR A 272 -6.25 -18.90 -24.04
CA THR A 272 -6.21 -17.71 -23.18
C THR A 272 -5.02 -17.72 -22.23
N THR A 273 -4.47 -16.55 -21.92
CA THR A 273 -3.53 -16.38 -20.81
C THR A 273 -4.09 -15.35 -19.83
N TYR A 274 -4.18 -15.72 -18.55
CA TYR A 274 -4.75 -14.86 -17.49
C TYR A 274 -6.16 -14.29 -17.77
N PRO A 275 -7.15 -15.14 -18.13
CA PRO A 275 -8.46 -14.66 -18.59
C PRO A 275 -9.25 -13.86 -17.55
N ALA A 276 -8.97 -14.01 -16.25
CA ALA A 276 -9.58 -13.18 -15.21
C ALA A 276 -9.17 -11.71 -15.32
N ASP A 277 -7.89 -11.44 -15.55
CA ASP A 277 -7.35 -10.09 -15.70
C ASP A 277 -7.75 -9.51 -17.06
N VAL A 278 -7.66 -10.32 -18.12
CA VAL A 278 -7.97 -9.90 -19.50
C VAL A 278 -9.43 -9.45 -19.65
N ARG A 279 -10.38 -10.16 -19.04
CA ARG A 279 -11.81 -9.79 -19.12
C ARG A 279 -12.11 -8.39 -18.57
N HIS A 280 -11.37 -7.94 -17.57
CA HIS A 280 -11.52 -6.58 -17.07
C HIS A 280 -11.06 -5.54 -18.09
N VAL A 281 -9.99 -5.84 -18.84
CA VAL A 281 -9.47 -4.97 -19.91
C VAL A 281 -10.40 -4.99 -21.13
N GLU A 282 -10.87 -6.16 -21.56
CA GLU A 282 -11.82 -6.29 -22.65
C GLU A 282 -13.14 -5.57 -22.37
N ALA A 283 -13.69 -5.71 -21.16
CA ALA A 283 -14.89 -5.00 -20.75
C ALA A 283 -14.71 -3.49 -20.82
N ALA A 284 -13.53 -2.99 -20.42
CA ALA A 284 -13.19 -1.57 -20.50
C ALA A 284 -13.03 -1.10 -21.96
N LEU A 285 -12.36 -1.89 -22.81
CA LEU A 285 -12.22 -1.57 -24.25
C LEU A 285 -13.57 -1.60 -24.98
N LYS A 286 -14.46 -2.52 -24.62
CA LYS A 286 -15.85 -2.54 -25.10
C LYS A 286 -16.60 -1.28 -24.68
N ALA A 287 -16.47 -0.87 -23.41
CA ALA A 287 -17.07 0.36 -22.91
C ALA A 287 -16.50 1.63 -23.57
N GLU A 288 -15.25 1.60 -24.06
CA GLU A 288 -14.69 2.65 -24.92
C GLU A 288 -15.21 2.63 -26.37
N GLY A 289 -16.02 1.64 -26.74
CA GLY A 289 -16.43 1.41 -28.12
C GLY A 289 -15.29 0.95 -29.02
N LEU A 290 -14.23 0.35 -28.46
CA LEU A 290 -13.03 -0.08 -29.19
C LEU A 290 -12.99 -1.59 -29.45
N LEU A 291 -13.82 -2.37 -28.75
CA LEU A 291 -13.88 -3.83 -28.87
C LEU A 291 -15.34 -4.31 -28.95
N ASP A 292 -15.66 -5.13 -29.95
CA ASP A 292 -16.98 -5.78 -30.08
C ASP A 292 -17.15 -6.87 -29.01
N SER A 293 -18.36 -7.02 -28.45
CA SER A 293 -18.67 -8.00 -27.41
C SER A 293 -18.31 -9.45 -27.76
N ARG A 294 -18.27 -9.82 -29.04
CA ARG A 294 -17.91 -11.17 -29.48
C ARG A 294 -16.44 -11.51 -29.20
N TRP A 295 -15.60 -10.51 -28.97
CA TRP A 295 -14.17 -10.63 -28.65
C TRP A 295 -13.88 -10.42 -27.17
N CYS A 296 -14.90 -10.37 -26.30
CA CYS A 296 -14.75 -10.32 -24.85
C CYS A 296 -14.76 -11.74 -24.26
N ASP A 297 -13.86 -12.61 -24.71
CA ASP A 297 -13.79 -14.03 -24.35
C ASP A 297 -12.77 -14.31 -23.22
N GLY A 298 -11.97 -13.32 -22.85
CA GLY A 298 -10.86 -13.43 -21.92
C GLY A 298 -9.53 -13.79 -22.59
N ALA A 299 -9.45 -13.72 -23.92
CA ALA A 299 -8.21 -13.83 -24.67
C ALA A 299 -7.72 -12.44 -25.09
N PHE A 300 -6.44 -12.12 -24.81
CA PHE A 300 -5.84 -10.91 -25.37
C PHE A 300 -5.41 -11.16 -26.84
N GLY A 301 -6.34 -11.66 -27.65
CA GLY A 301 -6.12 -12.01 -29.05
C GLY A 301 -5.93 -10.79 -29.94
N SER A 302 -5.78 -11.03 -31.25
CA SER A 302 -5.47 -9.99 -32.24
C SER A 302 -6.43 -8.80 -32.20
N MET A 303 -7.74 -9.06 -32.02
CA MET A 303 -8.75 -7.99 -31.94
C MET A 303 -8.63 -7.17 -30.66
N THR A 304 -8.40 -7.81 -29.51
CA THR A 304 -8.15 -7.12 -28.23
C THR A 304 -6.87 -6.28 -28.30
N ARG A 305 -5.82 -6.79 -28.97
CA ARG A 305 -4.56 -6.05 -29.20
C ARG A 305 -4.76 -4.83 -30.09
N ILE A 306 -5.51 -4.94 -31.19
CA ILE A 306 -5.86 -3.80 -32.06
C ILE A 306 -6.69 -2.77 -31.29
N ALA A 307 -7.69 -3.22 -30.52
CA ALA A 307 -8.50 -2.33 -29.68
C ALA A 307 -7.65 -1.58 -28.65
N TYR A 308 -6.70 -2.26 -28.02
CA TYR A 308 -5.79 -1.65 -27.06
C TYR A 308 -4.81 -0.66 -27.72
N ALA A 309 -4.34 -0.94 -28.94
CA ALA A 309 -3.54 0.01 -29.73
C ALA A 309 -4.33 1.30 -30.01
N ASN A 310 -5.61 1.18 -30.38
CA ASN A 310 -6.49 2.34 -30.57
C ASN A 310 -6.75 3.09 -29.26
N TRP A 311 -6.83 2.37 -28.13
CA TRP A 311 -6.88 2.98 -26.81
C TRP A 311 -5.61 3.79 -26.51
N GLN A 312 -4.41 3.24 -26.77
CA GLN A 312 -3.15 3.96 -26.59
C GLN A 312 -3.11 5.26 -27.41
N LYS A 313 -3.58 5.23 -28.67
CA LYS A 313 -3.71 6.44 -29.52
C LYS A 313 -4.65 7.48 -28.89
N ARG A 314 -5.83 7.04 -28.44
CA ARG A 314 -6.84 7.92 -27.83
C ARG A 314 -6.36 8.51 -26.50
N ALA A 315 -5.69 7.69 -25.69
CA ALA A 315 -5.19 8.05 -24.36
C ALA A 315 -3.97 8.98 -24.40
N ARG A 316 -3.33 9.16 -25.58
CA ARG A 316 -2.13 10.01 -25.78
C ARG A 316 -1.00 9.71 -24.78
N VAL A 317 -0.83 8.43 -24.44
CA VAL A 317 0.28 7.99 -23.58
C VAL A 317 1.56 7.87 -24.41
N GLY A 318 2.72 8.18 -23.82
CA GLY A 318 4.01 8.05 -24.50
C GLY A 318 4.32 6.61 -24.92
N GLY A 319 4.98 6.45 -26.08
CA GLY A 319 5.32 5.15 -26.69
C GLY A 319 4.48 4.82 -27.94
N PRO A 320 4.89 3.82 -28.75
CA PRO A 320 4.13 3.41 -29.92
C PRO A 320 2.79 2.74 -29.51
N PRO A 321 1.70 2.98 -30.26
CA PRO A 321 0.42 2.28 -30.05
C PRO A 321 0.49 0.85 -30.62
N ASP A 322 1.25 -0.01 -29.94
CA ASP A 322 1.57 -1.39 -30.35
C ASP A 322 0.58 -2.45 -29.84
N GLY A 323 -0.40 -2.01 -29.05
CA GLY A 323 -1.40 -2.87 -28.41
C GLY A 323 -0.87 -3.63 -27.20
N ILE A 324 0.37 -3.40 -26.77
CA ILE A 324 0.96 -4.00 -25.57
C ILE A 324 0.74 -3.06 -24.37
N PRO A 325 0.00 -3.49 -23.34
CA PRO A 325 -0.33 -2.59 -22.24
C PRO A 325 0.90 -2.09 -21.48
N GLY A 326 0.98 -0.77 -21.33
CA GLY A 326 1.92 -0.09 -20.46
C GLY A 326 1.23 0.37 -19.18
N ILE A 327 2.00 0.65 -18.12
CA ILE A 327 1.43 1.08 -16.83
C ILE A 327 0.59 2.36 -16.98
N ALA A 328 1.00 3.30 -17.85
CA ALA A 328 0.29 4.55 -18.09
C ALA A 328 -1.05 4.33 -18.81
N SER A 329 -1.07 3.59 -19.92
CA SER A 329 -2.31 3.30 -20.65
C SER A 329 -3.27 2.45 -19.83
N LEU A 330 -2.76 1.49 -19.07
CA LEU A 330 -3.58 0.58 -18.27
C LEU A 330 -4.19 1.30 -17.07
N ARG A 331 -3.45 2.20 -16.41
CA ARG A 331 -3.98 3.02 -15.31
C ARG A 331 -5.02 4.04 -15.77
N LEU A 332 -4.84 4.63 -16.95
CA LEU A 332 -5.86 5.52 -17.52
C LEU A 332 -7.15 4.74 -17.80
N LEU A 333 -7.03 3.54 -18.38
CA LEU A 333 -8.18 2.68 -18.65
C LEU A 333 -8.85 2.25 -17.34
N SER A 334 -8.06 1.86 -16.34
CA SER A 334 -8.55 1.42 -15.03
C SER A 334 -9.28 2.53 -14.27
N THR A 335 -8.77 3.76 -14.36
CA THR A 335 -9.38 4.94 -13.73
C THR A 335 -10.78 5.19 -14.29
N LYS A 336 -10.96 5.04 -15.60
CA LYS A 336 -12.25 5.26 -16.27
C LYS A 336 -13.24 4.11 -16.06
N HIS A 337 -12.76 2.87 -15.95
CA HIS A 337 -13.60 1.66 -15.97
C HIS A 337 -13.65 0.87 -14.66
N GLY A 338 -13.13 1.42 -13.57
CA GLY A 338 -13.43 0.93 -12.23
C GLY A 338 -12.67 -0.32 -11.79
N PHE A 339 -11.46 -0.55 -12.30
CA PHE A 339 -10.50 -1.54 -11.77
C PHE A 339 -9.22 -0.86 -11.28
N THR A 340 -8.37 -1.58 -10.53
CA THR A 340 -7.05 -1.13 -10.08
C THR A 340 -5.96 -1.88 -10.82
N VAL A 341 -4.75 -1.30 -10.91
CA VAL A 341 -3.62 -1.91 -11.61
C VAL A 341 -2.50 -2.22 -10.63
N LYS A 342 -2.08 -3.49 -10.59
CA LYS A 342 -0.84 -3.91 -9.96
C LYS A 342 0.29 -3.82 -11.00
N GLY A 343 1.35 -3.08 -10.66
CA GLY A 343 2.51 -2.86 -11.53
C GLY A 343 3.35 -4.11 -11.74
#